data_AF-S3LA63-F1
#
_entry.id   AF-S3LA63-F1
#
_cell.length_a   1.000
_cell.length_b   1.000
_cell.length_c   1.000
_cell.angle_alpha   90.00
_cell.angle_beta   90.00
_cell.angle_gamma   90.00
#
_symmetry.space_group_name_H-M   'P 1'
#
loop_
_entity.id
_entity.type
_entity.pdbx_description
1 polymer ?
#
loop_
_entity_poly.entity_id
_entity_poly.type
_entity_poly.pdbx_seq_one_letter_code
_entity_poly.pdbx_strand_id
1 'polypeptide(L)'
;MRIIDKYKDYYDFLGHTSEDKALVYDRRGSTPLNKETVLYHIYRYSRDNSVTFGLQAGFKLFILQAIHLQAEHDPRTRILQHVIGDIQLVDSIDNFNWAGQPLQFVDLKLPYSLYKNKWYTHTDSWDRSYQHQLKTVPVMRSKGNERPDELLAEKPLLCDTGIPALIPPFEIYKNLEMYLSSLKTEKTVDIATNDEKIINHGFDMKSSFRHPVK
;
A
#
# COMPACT_ATOMS: atom_id res chain seq x y z
N MET A 1 -10.25 13.80 3.70
CA MET A 1 -9.70 13.27 2.48
C MET A 1 -10.74 13.27 1.37
N ARG A 2 -10.67 14.24 0.45
CA ARG A 2 -11.38 14.15 -0.84
C ARG A 2 -10.71 13.10 -1.70
N ILE A 3 -11.47 12.18 -2.29
CA ILE A 3 -10.95 11.15 -3.19
C ILE A 3 -11.29 11.56 -4.62
N ILE A 4 -10.28 11.62 -5.49
CA ILE A 4 -10.43 12.01 -6.90
C ILE A 4 -10.20 10.78 -7.76
N ASP A 5 -11.26 10.32 -8.44
CA ASP A 5 -11.21 9.23 -9.38
C ASP A 5 -12.44 9.25 -10.32
N LYS A 6 -12.32 8.62 -11.49
CA LYS A 6 -13.44 8.34 -12.40
C LYS A 6 -14.33 7.22 -11.85
N TYR A 7 -13.73 6.21 -11.22
CA TYR A 7 -14.43 5.04 -10.71
C TYR A 7 -14.68 5.18 -9.20
N LYS A 8 -15.78 4.57 -8.74
CA LYS A 8 -16.14 4.53 -7.31
C LYS A 8 -15.69 3.21 -6.69
N ASP A 9 -15.21 3.31 -5.46
CA ASP A 9 -14.91 2.16 -4.60
C ASP A 9 -15.81 2.17 -3.36
N TYR A 10 -15.82 1.06 -2.63
CA TYR A 10 -16.77 0.82 -1.54
C TYR A 10 -16.56 1.72 -0.32
N TYR A 11 -15.38 2.34 -0.16
CA TYR A 11 -15.07 3.27 0.92
C TYR A 11 -15.20 4.75 0.53
N ASP A 12 -15.47 5.05 -0.76
CA ASP A 12 -15.45 6.42 -1.27
C ASP A 12 -16.55 7.31 -0.68
N PHE A 13 -17.65 6.73 -0.19
CA PHE A 13 -18.75 7.47 0.43
C PHE A 13 -18.32 8.21 1.72
N LEU A 14 -17.22 7.79 2.33
CA LEU A 14 -16.60 8.44 3.49
C LEU A 14 -15.74 9.65 3.12
N GLY A 15 -15.50 9.93 1.84
CA GLY A 15 -14.68 11.08 1.42
C GLY A 15 -15.16 12.45 1.91
N HIS A 16 -16.41 12.54 2.38
CA HIS A 16 -17.01 13.74 2.95
C HIS A 16 -16.89 13.83 4.48
N THR A 17 -16.47 12.77 5.17
CA THR A 17 -16.46 12.70 6.66
C THR A 17 -15.18 13.24 7.29
N SER A 18 -14.21 13.64 6.48
CA SER A 18 -12.93 14.13 6.99
C SER A 18 -12.99 15.52 7.61
N GLU A 19 -12.18 15.68 8.66
CA GLU A 19 -11.87 16.97 9.25
C GLU A 19 -10.93 17.81 8.35
N ASP A 20 -9.91 17.20 7.75
CA ASP A 20 -9.00 17.88 6.81
C ASP A 20 -9.60 17.91 5.39
N LYS A 21 -10.27 19.03 5.10
CA LYS A 21 -10.85 19.32 3.78
C LYS A 21 -9.81 19.57 2.69
N ALA A 22 -8.56 19.85 3.05
CA ALA A 22 -7.46 20.03 2.10
C ALA A 22 -6.76 18.71 1.75
N LEU A 23 -6.98 17.64 2.53
CA LEU A 23 -6.48 16.30 2.22
C LEU A 23 -7.12 15.76 0.96
N VAL A 24 -6.29 15.39 -0.02
CA VAL A 24 -6.72 14.86 -1.31
C VAL A 24 -6.00 13.54 -1.55
N TYR A 25 -6.76 12.49 -1.86
CA TYR A 25 -6.25 11.24 -2.39
C TYR A 25 -6.49 11.20 -3.90
N ASP A 26 -5.43 11.39 -4.68
CA ASP A 26 -5.48 11.32 -6.14
C ASP A 26 -5.35 9.86 -6.61
N ARG A 27 -6.50 9.21 -6.79
CA ARG A 27 -6.59 7.82 -7.27
C ARG A 27 -6.81 7.75 -8.79
N ARG A 28 -6.61 8.84 -9.56
CA ARG A 28 -6.74 8.81 -11.03
C ARG A 28 -5.79 7.77 -11.64
N GLY A 29 -6.26 7.07 -12.68
CA GLY A 29 -5.57 5.92 -13.26
C GLY A 29 -5.80 4.62 -12.48
N SER A 30 -6.85 4.55 -11.68
CA SER A 30 -7.19 3.34 -10.93
C SER A 30 -7.53 2.16 -11.84
N THR A 31 -7.24 0.97 -11.32
CA THR A 31 -7.46 -0.30 -12.01
C THR A 31 -8.53 -1.11 -11.26
N PRO A 32 -9.71 -1.30 -11.86
CA PRO A 32 -10.72 -2.23 -11.32
C PRO A 32 -10.15 -3.63 -11.27
N LEU A 33 -10.18 -4.26 -10.09
CA LEU A 33 -9.81 -5.65 -9.91
C LEU A 33 -11.03 -6.45 -9.49
N ASN A 34 -11.13 -7.66 -10.02
CA ASN A 34 -12.09 -8.66 -9.54
C ASN A 34 -11.35 -9.76 -8.75
N LYS A 35 -12.11 -10.56 -8.00
CA LYS A 35 -11.55 -11.64 -7.17
C LYS A 35 -10.63 -12.57 -7.97
N GLU A 36 -11.07 -13.06 -9.12
CA GLU A 36 -10.31 -13.96 -9.98
C GLU A 36 -8.97 -13.35 -10.43
N THR A 37 -8.95 -12.06 -10.80
CA THR A 37 -7.72 -11.36 -11.18
C THR A 37 -6.73 -11.33 -10.04
N VAL A 38 -7.17 -11.07 -8.82
CA VAL A 38 -6.29 -11.12 -7.64
C VAL A 38 -5.77 -12.54 -7.44
N LEU A 39 -6.66 -13.54 -7.42
CA LEU A 39 -6.32 -14.96 -7.23
C LEU A 39 -5.32 -15.46 -8.28
N TYR A 40 -5.53 -15.13 -9.55
CA TYR A 40 -4.64 -15.51 -10.65
C TYR A 40 -3.19 -15.08 -10.41
N HIS A 41 -2.99 -13.84 -9.95
CA HIS A 41 -1.65 -13.29 -9.78
C HIS A 41 -0.96 -13.78 -8.50
N ILE A 42 -1.71 -14.12 -7.45
CA ILE A 42 -1.15 -14.69 -6.22
C ILE A 42 -0.99 -16.21 -6.31
N TYR A 43 -1.70 -16.90 -7.21
CA TYR A 43 -1.68 -18.36 -7.34
C TYR A 43 -0.28 -18.92 -7.62
N ARG A 44 0.57 -18.17 -8.32
CA ARG A 44 1.97 -18.58 -8.57
C ARG A 44 2.80 -18.78 -7.30
N TYR A 45 2.32 -18.28 -6.17
CA TYR A 45 2.92 -18.44 -4.86
C TYR A 45 2.20 -19.47 -4.00
N SER A 46 1.15 -20.10 -4.52
CA SER A 46 0.34 -21.04 -3.76
C SER A 46 1.11 -22.32 -3.45
N ARG A 47 0.88 -22.83 -2.25
CA ARG A 47 1.26 -24.17 -1.80
C ARG A 47 0.04 -24.80 -1.14
N ASP A 48 -0.16 -26.08 -1.41
CA ASP A 48 -1.27 -26.85 -0.85
C ASP A 48 -2.65 -26.20 -1.05
N ASN A 49 -2.88 -25.62 -2.24
CA ASN A 49 -4.12 -24.93 -2.61
C ASN A 49 -4.48 -23.73 -1.71
N SER A 50 -3.49 -23.12 -1.07
CA SER A 50 -3.65 -21.90 -0.30
C SER A 50 -2.49 -20.93 -0.52
N VAL A 51 -2.71 -19.66 -0.23
CA VAL A 51 -1.66 -18.64 -0.23
C VAL A 51 -2.02 -17.54 0.75
N THR A 52 -1.05 -17.12 1.56
CA THR A 52 -1.17 -15.94 2.41
C THR A 52 -0.60 -14.72 1.69
N PHE A 53 -1.35 -13.63 1.68
CA PHE A 53 -0.96 -12.35 1.07
C PHE A 53 -1.48 -11.19 1.94
N GLY A 54 -1.16 -9.96 1.56
CA GLY A 54 -1.55 -8.77 2.28
C GLY A 54 -2.28 -7.76 1.41
N LEU A 55 -3.13 -6.97 2.05
CA LEU A 55 -3.61 -5.70 1.54
C LEU A 55 -3.11 -4.61 2.47
N GLN A 56 -2.18 -3.81 1.98
CA GLN A 56 -1.72 -2.63 2.69
C GLN A 56 -2.67 -1.47 2.39
N ALA A 57 -3.21 -0.84 3.44
CA ALA A 57 -3.99 0.39 3.38
C ALA A 57 -3.41 1.39 4.37
N GLY A 58 -2.65 2.35 3.87
CA GLY A 58 -1.91 3.32 4.66
C GLY A 58 -0.97 2.64 5.65
N PHE A 59 -1.17 2.89 6.95
CA PHE A 59 -0.41 2.25 8.01
C PHE A 59 -0.97 0.92 8.50
N LYS A 60 -2.03 0.39 7.88
CA LYS A 60 -2.57 -0.93 8.24
C LYS A 60 -2.21 -1.96 7.18
N LEU A 61 -1.70 -3.10 7.62
CA LEU A 61 -1.57 -4.29 6.80
C LEU A 61 -2.64 -5.30 7.22
N PHE A 62 -3.55 -5.59 6.30
CA PHE A 62 -4.52 -6.67 6.45
C PHE A 62 -3.91 -7.95 5.89
N ILE A 63 -3.89 -9.00 6.70
CA ILE A 63 -3.38 -10.31 6.33
C ILE A 63 -4.54 -11.15 5.84
N LEU A 64 -4.45 -11.56 4.58
CA LEU A 64 -5.48 -12.29 3.86
C LEU A 64 -4.96 -13.68 3.51
N GLN A 65 -5.85 -14.65 3.50
CA GLN A 65 -5.54 -15.99 3.00
C GLN A 65 -6.53 -16.35 1.91
N ALA A 66 -5.99 -16.73 0.76
CA ALA A 66 -6.76 -17.39 -0.28
C ALA A 66 -6.70 -18.90 -0.03
N ILE A 67 -7.86 -19.54 0.03
CA ILE A 67 -8.03 -20.97 0.31
C ILE A 67 -8.89 -21.63 -0.77
N HIS A 68 -8.88 -22.98 -0.76
CA HIS A 68 -9.58 -23.79 -1.75
C HIS A 68 -9.22 -23.40 -3.19
N LEU A 69 -7.96 -23.01 -3.41
CA LEU A 69 -7.50 -22.56 -4.71
C LEU A 69 -7.57 -23.71 -5.71
N GLN A 70 -8.24 -23.46 -6.82
CA GLN A 70 -8.29 -24.38 -7.96
C GLN A 70 -7.87 -23.61 -9.20
N ALA A 71 -6.93 -24.18 -9.94
CA ALA A 71 -6.40 -23.62 -11.16
C ALA A 71 -6.83 -24.45 -12.36
N GLU A 72 -7.36 -23.77 -13.38
CA GLU A 72 -7.59 -24.35 -14.69
C GLU A 72 -6.44 -23.98 -15.61
N HIS A 73 -5.87 -25.00 -16.25
CA HIS A 73 -4.80 -24.86 -17.22
C HIS A 73 -5.29 -25.26 -18.60
N ASP A 74 -4.82 -24.55 -19.62
CA ASP A 74 -5.00 -24.97 -21.00
C ASP A 74 -4.44 -26.40 -21.17
N PRO A 75 -5.24 -27.36 -21.66
CA PRO A 75 -4.82 -28.76 -21.74
C PRO A 75 -3.65 -28.99 -22.71
N ARG A 76 -3.46 -28.10 -23.69
CA ARG A 76 -2.43 -28.18 -24.72
C ARG A 76 -1.17 -27.40 -24.34
N THR A 77 -1.33 -26.17 -23.88
CA THR A 77 -0.20 -25.27 -23.60
C THR A 77 0.26 -25.31 -22.15
N ARG A 78 -0.54 -25.89 -21.25
CA ARG A 78 -0.33 -25.89 -19.78
C ARG A 78 -0.29 -24.49 -19.16
N ILE A 79 -0.63 -23.46 -19.92
CA ILE A 79 -0.72 -22.08 -19.43
C ILE A 79 -1.92 -21.96 -18.49
N LEU A 80 -1.72 -21.28 -17.35
CA LEU A 80 -2.78 -20.98 -16.40
C LEU A 80 -3.83 -20.07 -17.06
N GLN A 81 -5.11 -20.45 -16.99
CA GLN A 81 -6.21 -19.69 -17.57
C GLN A 81 -7.10 -19.06 -16.50
N HIS A 82 -7.56 -19.86 -15.53
CA HIS A 82 -8.50 -19.43 -14.51
C HIS A 82 -8.03 -19.88 -13.13
N VAL A 83 -8.27 -19.03 -12.12
CA VAL A 83 -8.07 -19.39 -10.72
C VAL A 83 -9.29 -19.00 -9.92
N ILE A 84 -9.87 -19.99 -9.24
CA ILE A 84 -11.00 -19.79 -8.32
C ILE A 84 -10.58 -20.13 -6.90
N GLY A 85 -11.32 -19.57 -5.94
CA GLY A 85 -11.09 -19.77 -4.52
C GLY A 85 -11.82 -18.74 -3.67
N ASP A 86 -11.59 -18.85 -2.37
CA ASP A 86 -12.17 -17.98 -1.35
C ASP A 86 -11.07 -17.15 -0.70
N ILE A 87 -11.40 -15.91 -0.34
CA ILE A 87 -10.50 -15.03 0.40
C ILE A 87 -11.06 -14.85 1.80
N GLN A 88 -10.20 -14.94 2.80
CA GLN A 88 -10.54 -14.72 4.20
C GLN A 88 -9.57 -13.71 4.83
N LEU A 89 -10.07 -12.92 5.77
CA LEU A 89 -9.26 -12.08 6.62
C LEU A 89 -8.75 -12.92 7.80
N VAL A 90 -7.44 -13.02 7.93
CA VAL A 90 -6.78 -13.83 8.98
C VAL A 90 -6.34 -12.96 10.14
N ASP A 91 -5.74 -11.82 9.84
CA ASP A 91 -5.21 -10.92 10.86
C ASP A 91 -5.10 -9.49 10.33
N SER A 92 -4.78 -8.54 11.20
CA SER A 92 -4.34 -7.21 10.81
C SER A 92 -3.29 -6.68 11.78
N ILE A 93 -2.29 -6.00 11.25
CA ILE A 93 -1.22 -5.37 12.01
C ILE A 93 -1.01 -3.93 11.58
N ASP A 94 -0.46 -3.12 12.47
CA ASP A 94 -0.01 -1.79 12.12
C ASP A 94 1.40 -1.87 11.53
N ASN A 95 1.62 -1.12 10.46
CA ASN A 95 2.85 -1.03 9.68
C ASN A 95 3.18 0.45 9.45
N PHE A 96 3.57 1.14 10.51
CA PHE A 96 3.91 2.58 10.47
C PHE A 96 5.16 2.89 9.65
N ASN A 97 5.98 1.88 9.34
CA ASN A 97 7.16 2.03 8.50
C ASN A 97 6.84 1.90 6.99
N TRP A 98 5.56 1.75 6.63
CA TRP A 98 5.16 1.66 5.24
C TRP A 98 5.46 2.97 4.48
N ALA A 99 6.17 2.84 3.36
CA ALA A 99 6.53 3.96 2.49
C ALA A 99 6.13 3.71 1.01
N GLY A 100 5.24 2.73 0.77
CA GLY A 100 4.76 2.39 -0.57
C GLY A 100 3.49 3.16 -0.96
N GLN A 101 2.71 2.60 -1.90
CA GLN A 101 1.45 3.22 -2.30
C GLN A 101 0.44 3.22 -1.14
N PRO A 102 -0.48 4.21 -1.05
CA PRO A 102 -1.49 4.25 0.01
C PRO A 102 -2.33 2.97 0.07
N LEU A 103 -2.68 2.37 -1.06
CA LEU A 103 -3.43 1.13 -1.14
C LEU A 103 -2.72 0.16 -2.10
N GLN A 104 -2.33 -1.02 -1.62
CA GLN A 104 -1.55 -1.96 -2.44
C GLN A 104 -1.69 -3.41 -1.96
N PHE A 105 -1.83 -4.34 -2.91
CA PHE A 105 -1.67 -5.77 -2.62
C PHE A 105 -0.17 -6.09 -2.47
N VAL A 106 0.16 -6.82 -1.40
CA VAL A 106 1.55 -7.18 -1.09
C VAL A 106 1.70 -8.68 -0.85
N ASP A 107 2.81 -9.24 -1.28
CA ASP A 107 3.27 -10.55 -0.86
C ASP A 107 3.97 -10.44 0.49
N LEU A 108 3.73 -11.44 1.33
CA LEU A 108 4.34 -11.56 2.66
C LEU A 108 5.59 -12.44 2.55
N LYS A 109 6.73 -11.88 2.95
CA LYS A 109 8.04 -12.52 2.86
C LYS A 109 8.68 -12.61 4.24
N LEU A 110 9.23 -13.77 4.57
CA LEU A 110 10.15 -13.88 5.70
C LEU A 110 11.59 -13.68 5.23
N PRO A 111 12.42 -12.92 5.98
CA PRO A 111 13.85 -12.93 5.81
C PRO A 111 14.33 -14.34 6.14
N TYR A 112 15.10 -14.90 5.21
CA TYR A 112 15.54 -16.29 5.24
C TYR A 112 16.28 -16.66 6.54
N SER A 113 16.07 -17.89 7.03
CA SER A 113 16.91 -18.53 8.06
C SER A 113 18.29 -18.86 7.47
N LEU A 114 19.36 -18.43 8.16
CA LEU A 114 20.78 -18.32 7.77
C LEU A 114 21.51 -19.42 6.94
N TYR A 115 20.89 -20.42 6.36
CA TYR A 115 21.59 -21.46 5.59
C TYR A 115 21.02 -21.69 4.18
N LYS A 116 21.72 -21.09 3.19
CA LYS A 116 21.67 -21.27 1.72
C LYS A 116 20.69 -20.38 0.92
N ASN A 117 21.29 -19.38 0.26
CA ASN A 117 20.94 -18.73 -1.02
C ASN A 117 19.92 -17.56 -1.04
N LYS A 118 20.34 -16.50 -1.77
CA LYS A 118 19.81 -15.16 -2.12
C LYS A 118 18.30 -14.94 -2.41
N TRP A 119 17.36 -15.79 -2.00
CA TRP A 119 15.95 -15.68 -2.37
C TRP A 119 15.00 -15.71 -1.14
N TYR A 120 14.06 -14.78 -1.08
CA TYR A 120 13.04 -14.70 0.00
C TYR A 120 12.02 -15.84 -0.11
N THR A 121 11.64 -16.46 1.02
CA THR A 121 10.53 -17.44 1.05
C THR A 121 9.20 -16.74 1.26
N HIS A 122 8.17 -17.17 0.51
CA HIS A 122 6.79 -16.79 0.79
C HIS A 122 6.31 -17.47 2.08
N THR A 123 5.44 -16.79 2.82
CA THR A 123 4.73 -17.41 3.94
C THR A 123 3.49 -18.11 3.44
N ASP A 124 3.44 -19.43 3.61
CA ASP A 124 2.23 -20.20 3.26
C ASP A 124 1.18 -20.04 4.34
N SER A 125 1.62 -19.94 5.60
CA SER A 125 0.80 -19.68 6.78
C SER A 125 1.28 -18.42 7.49
N TRP A 126 0.33 -17.54 7.83
CA TRP A 126 0.59 -16.40 8.70
C TRP A 126 0.74 -16.86 10.16
N ASP A 127 1.78 -16.35 10.82
CA ASP A 127 1.92 -16.39 12.27
C ASP A 127 2.43 -15.04 12.75
N ARG A 128 1.72 -14.46 13.72
CA ARG A 128 2.01 -13.14 14.28
C ARG A 128 3.41 -13.06 14.92
N SER A 129 3.98 -14.17 15.37
CA SER A 129 5.37 -14.22 15.88
C SER A 129 6.41 -13.75 14.87
N TYR A 130 6.10 -13.79 13.57
CA TYR A 130 6.99 -13.33 12.52
C TYR A 130 6.86 -11.84 12.17
N GLN A 131 5.95 -11.09 12.79
CA GLN A 131 5.67 -9.69 12.46
C GLN A 131 6.94 -8.82 12.42
N HIS A 132 7.86 -8.98 13.37
CA HIS A 132 9.09 -8.18 13.45
C HIS A 132 10.09 -8.45 12.31
N GLN A 133 9.97 -9.62 11.67
CA GLN A 133 10.82 -10.04 10.58
C GLN A 133 10.15 -9.83 9.24
N LEU A 134 8.81 -9.71 9.20
CA LEU A 134 8.03 -9.61 7.99
C LEU A 134 8.54 -8.50 7.06
N LYS A 135 8.76 -8.88 5.80
CA LYS A 135 8.94 -7.94 4.69
C LYS A 135 7.74 -8.05 3.77
N THR A 136 7.24 -6.90 3.33
CA THR A 136 6.21 -6.81 2.31
C THR A 136 6.83 -6.39 1.00
N VAL A 137 6.43 -7.05 -0.09
CA VAL A 137 6.78 -6.64 -1.46
C VAL A 137 5.50 -6.56 -2.27
N PRO A 138 5.36 -5.64 -3.23
CA PRO A 138 4.14 -5.57 -4.02
C PRO A 138 3.85 -6.87 -4.77
N VAL A 139 2.57 -7.24 -4.86
CA VAL A 139 2.15 -8.34 -5.75
C VAL A 139 2.42 -7.90 -7.18
N MET A 140 3.23 -8.69 -7.88
CA MET A 140 3.57 -8.41 -9.27
C MET A 140 2.73 -9.27 -10.24
N ARG A 141 2.48 -8.70 -11.41
CA ARG A 141 1.92 -9.36 -12.57
C ARG A 141 3.02 -9.77 -13.53
N SER A 142 3.11 -11.07 -13.78
CA SER A 142 4.07 -11.58 -14.76
C SER A 142 3.61 -11.29 -16.19
N LYS A 143 4.48 -10.69 -16.99
CA LYS A 143 4.25 -10.43 -18.42
C LYS A 143 4.91 -11.46 -19.34
N GLY A 144 5.47 -12.54 -18.80
CA GLY A 144 6.19 -13.55 -19.57
C GLY A 144 7.61 -13.13 -19.95
N ASN A 145 8.27 -13.95 -20.79
CA ASN A 145 9.74 -14.08 -20.86
C ASN A 145 10.53 -12.87 -21.41
N GLU A 146 9.89 -11.76 -21.76
CA GLU A 146 10.57 -10.61 -22.39
C GLU A 146 10.12 -9.24 -21.85
N ARG A 147 9.24 -9.22 -20.84
CA ARG A 147 8.76 -7.97 -20.24
C ARG A 147 8.97 -8.02 -18.73
N PRO A 148 9.43 -6.92 -18.11
CA PRO A 148 9.53 -6.87 -16.66
C PRO A 148 8.14 -7.08 -16.05
N ASP A 149 8.12 -7.83 -14.95
CA ASP A 149 6.96 -7.93 -14.07
C ASP A 149 6.50 -6.50 -13.68
N GLU A 150 5.20 -6.26 -13.71
CA GLU A 150 4.61 -4.97 -13.32
C GLU A 150 3.83 -5.11 -12.01
N LEU A 151 3.52 -4.00 -11.34
CA LEU A 151 2.60 -4.04 -10.21
C LEU A 151 1.24 -4.58 -10.68
N LEU A 152 0.60 -5.44 -9.88
CA LEU A 152 -0.76 -5.92 -10.16
C LEU A 152 -1.71 -4.75 -10.46
N ALA A 153 -1.67 -3.75 -9.59
CA ALA A 153 -2.28 -2.45 -9.79
C ALA A 153 -1.58 -1.42 -8.89
N GLU A 154 -1.20 -0.28 -9.45
CA GLU A 154 -0.65 0.83 -8.65
C GLU A 154 -1.74 1.47 -7.76
N LYS A 155 -2.97 1.52 -8.27
CA LYS A 155 -4.14 2.11 -7.61
C LYS A 155 -5.33 1.15 -7.75
N PRO A 156 -5.36 0.05 -6.99
CA PRO A 156 -6.41 -0.96 -7.10
C PRO A 156 -7.76 -0.40 -6.65
N LEU A 157 -8.84 -0.81 -7.32
CA LEU A 157 -10.20 -0.72 -6.77
C LEU A 157 -10.62 -2.08 -6.25
N LEU A 158 -11.26 -2.08 -5.08
CA LEU A 158 -11.54 -3.29 -4.32
C LEU A 158 -12.99 -3.75 -4.42
N CYS A 159 -13.89 -2.94 -4.98
CA CYS A 159 -15.33 -3.20 -5.05
C CYS A 159 -15.71 -4.63 -5.49
N ASP A 160 -15.02 -5.20 -6.47
CA ASP A 160 -15.34 -6.52 -7.05
C ASP A 160 -14.37 -7.65 -6.61
N THR A 161 -13.51 -7.37 -5.63
CA THR A 161 -12.49 -8.33 -5.15
C THR A 161 -12.99 -9.28 -4.07
N GLY A 162 -14.17 -9.03 -3.51
CA GLY A 162 -14.69 -9.73 -2.32
C GLY A 162 -14.18 -9.17 -0.99
N ILE A 163 -13.14 -8.34 -1.01
CA ILE A 163 -12.62 -7.62 0.17
C ILE A 163 -13.68 -6.73 0.88
N PRO A 164 -14.63 -6.06 0.18
CA PRO A 164 -15.63 -5.24 0.86
C PRO A 164 -16.49 -6.00 1.88
N ALA A 165 -16.64 -7.31 1.72
CA ALA A 165 -17.35 -8.16 2.66
C ALA A 165 -16.51 -8.54 3.90
N LEU A 166 -15.18 -8.39 3.83
CA LEU A 166 -14.23 -8.81 4.86
C LEU A 166 -13.71 -7.63 5.69
N ILE A 167 -13.52 -6.47 5.07
CA ILE A 167 -12.90 -5.31 5.71
C ILE A 167 -13.88 -4.13 5.64
N PRO A 168 -14.30 -3.57 6.79
CA PRO A 168 -15.20 -2.42 6.83
C PRO A 168 -14.63 -1.22 6.05
N PRO A 169 -15.46 -0.47 5.30
CA PRO A 169 -15.00 0.69 4.51
C PRO A 169 -14.32 1.75 5.37
N PHE A 170 -14.78 1.92 6.62
CA PHE A 170 -14.20 2.87 7.56
C PHE A 170 -12.74 2.56 7.89
N GLU A 171 -12.37 1.28 8.01
CA GLU A 171 -10.99 0.87 8.31
C GLU A 171 -10.04 1.22 7.16
N ILE A 172 -10.43 0.94 5.91
CA ILE A 172 -9.64 1.35 4.74
C ILE A 172 -9.52 2.87 4.67
N TYR A 173 -10.65 3.57 4.74
CA TYR A 173 -10.70 5.03 4.63
C TYR A 173 -9.82 5.71 5.69
N LYS A 174 -9.98 5.33 6.96
CA LYS A 174 -9.25 5.91 8.09
C LYS A 174 -7.75 5.75 7.94
N ASN A 175 -7.28 4.55 7.58
CA ASN A 175 -5.84 4.30 7.47
C ASN A 175 -5.21 4.99 6.24
N LEU A 176 -5.94 5.08 5.13
CA LEU A 176 -5.52 5.89 3.97
C LEU A 176 -5.39 7.37 4.35
N GLU A 177 -6.38 7.90 5.07
CA GLU A 177 -6.39 9.29 5.52
C GLU A 177 -5.23 9.58 6.48
N MET A 178 -4.99 8.72 7.48
CA MET A 178 -3.86 8.86 8.41
C MET A 178 -2.52 8.88 7.67
N TYR A 179 -2.33 7.96 6.73
CA TYR A 179 -1.11 7.87 5.94
C TYR A 179 -0.89 9.09 5.03
N LEU A 180 -1.92 9.50 4.28
CA LEU A 180 -1.81 10.66 3.41
C LEU A 180 -1.64 11.96 4.19
N SER A 181 -2.24 12.04 5.39
CA SER A 181 -2.01 13.15 6.31
C SER A 181 -0.56 13.19 6.77
N SER A 182 0.04 12.06 7.19
CA SER A 182 1.44 12.03 7.61
C SER A 182 2.42 12.42 6.50
N LEU A 183 2.12 12.09 5.24
CA LEU A 183 2.95 12.51 4.10
C LEU A 183 2.92 14.03 3.88
N LYS A 184 1.85 14.73 4.31
CA LYS A 184 1.78 16.19 4.25
C LYS A 184 2.52 16.89 5.37
N THR A 185 2.76 16.21 6.49
CA THR A 185 3.30 16.81 7.72
C THR A 185 4.81 17.05 7.67
N GLU A 186 5.49 16.67 6.59
CA GLU A 186 6.87 17.06 6.32
C GLU A 186 6.94 18.24 5.33
N LYS A 187 6.50 19.42 5.79
CA LYS A 187 7.36 20.57 5.54
C LYS A 187 8.19 20.71 6.79
N THR A 188 9.48 20.41 6.68
CA THR A 188 10.46 20.92 7.64
C THR A 188 10.06 22.36 7.93
N VAL A 189 9.78 22.66 9.20
CA VAL A 189 9.80 24.06 9.62
C VAL A 189 11.26 24.42 9.43
N ASP A 190 11.59 25.01 8.27
CA ASP A 190 12.83 25.73 8.12
C ASP A 190 12.81 26.71 9.28
N ILE A 191 13.65 26.44 10.29
CA ILE A 191 13.83 27.36 11.39
C ILE A 191 14.50 28.55 10.73
N ALA A 192 13.66 29.47 10.24
CA ALA A 192 14.11 30.68 9.60
C ALA A 192 15.19 31.27 10.50
N THR A 193 16.36 31.51 9.91
CA THR A 193 17.46 32.17 10.61
C THR A 193 16.94 33.49 11.19
N ASN A 194 17.52 33.98 12.30
CA ASN A 194 17.03 35.21 12.93
C ASN A 194 16.91 36.37 11.93
N ASP A 195 17.79 36.39 10.95
CA ASP A 195 17.85 37.35 9.85
C ASP A 195 16.61 37.25 8.93
N GLU A 196 16.22 36.04 8.55
CA GLU A 196 15.01 35.78 7.74
C GLU A 196 13.72 36.10 8.53
N LYS A 197 13.73 35.92 9.85
CA LYS A 197 12.61 36.35 10.72
C LYS A 197 12.48 37.87 10.77
N ILE A 198 13.61 38.58 10.90
CA ILE A 198 13.66 40.05 10.92
C ILE A 198 13.11 40.62 9.60
N ILE A 199 13.54 40.06 8.47
CA ILE A 199 13.07 40.47 7.13
C ILE A 199 11.56 40.18 6.96
N ASN A 200 11.09 38.99 7.36
CA ASN A 200 9.67 38.64 7.25
C ASN A 200 8.75 39.51 8.13
N HIS A 201 9.25 40.06 9.24
CA HIS A 201 8.53 41.03 10.06
C HIS A 201 8.64 42.48 9.54
N GLY A 202 9.25 42.70 8.38
CA GLY A 202 9.37 44.01 7.74
C GLY A 202 10.44 44.91 8.34
N PHE A 203 11.36 44.36 9.13
CA PHE A 203 12.49 45.10 9.67
C PHE A 203 13.67 45.08 8.70
N ASP A 204 14.29 46.24 8.50
CA ASP A 204 15.44 46.43 7.63
C ASP A 204 16.72 45.95 8.34
N MET A 205 17.49 45.04 7.72
CA MET A 205 18.78 44.58 8.24
C MET A 205 19.86 45.64 8.02
N LYS A 206 19.74 46.78 8.69
CA LYS A 206 20.77 47.82 8.68
C LYS A 206 21.80 47.52 9.76
N SER A 207 23.00 47.12 9.36
CA SER A 207 24.18 47.24 10.21
C SER A 207 24.36 48.72 10.56
N SER A 208 24.40 49.04 11.86
CA SER A 208 24.50 50.41 12.34
C SER A 208 25.64 51.18 11.66
N PHE A 209 25.34 52.34 11.07
CA PHE A 209 26.33 53.27 10.49
C PHE A 209 27.23 53.99 11.51
N ARG A 210 27.43 53.41 12.70
CA ARG A 210 28.40 53.94 13.65
C ARG A 210 29.78 53.44 13.24
N HIS A 211 30.55 54.31 12.61
CA HIS A 211 31.99 54.09 12.48
C HIS A 211 32.57 53.92 13.89
N PRO A 212 33.46 52.94 14.13
CA PRO A 212 34.15 52.85 15.40
C PRO A 212 34.95 54.14 15.62
N VAL A 213 34.76 54.76 16.77
CA VAL A 213 35.57 55.90 17.21
C VAL A 213 37.01 55.39 17.34
N LYS A 214 37.95 56.08 16.68
CA LYS A 214 39.39 55.80 16.80
C LYS A 214 39.89 56.06 18.22
#